data_AF-A0AAW5TP61-F1
#
_entry.id   AF-A0AAW5TP61-F1
#
_cell.length_a   1.000
_cell.length_b   1.000
_cell.length_c   1.000
_cell.angle_alpha   90.00
_cell.angle_beta   90.00
_cell.angle_gamma   90.00
#
_symmetry.space_group_name_H-M   'P 1'
#
loop_
_entity.id
_entity.type
_entity.pdbx_description
1 polymer ?
#
loop_
_entity_poly.entity_id
_entity_poly.type
_entity_poly.pdbx_seq_one_letter_code
_entity_poly.pdbx_strand_id
1 'polypeptide(L)'
;IEMLEIYNAGDEVEESRNMHFLDESRNPEYPDDVLVYPVKDGNNPEGCWVRIEGLAEDHIFGTLLNEPEQDFGCHEGDKIPFYVKHN
;
A
#
# COMPACT_ATOMS: atom_id res chain seq x y z
N ILE A 1 -4.50 -29.64 0.85
CA ILE A 1 -4.44 -28.43 0.00
C ILE A 1 -5.23 -27.29 0.68
N GLU A 2 -5.42 -27.32 2.00
CA GLU A 2 -6.17 -26.27 2.73
C GLU A 2 -5.30 -25.06 3.14
N MET A 3 -3.97 -25.15 2.97
CA MET A 3 -3.02 -24.07 3.27
C MET A 3 -3.02 -22.92 2.25
N LEU A 4 -3.71 -23.06 1.10
CA LEU A 4 -3.69 -22.06 0.02
C LEU A 4 -4.86 -21.08 0.08
N GLU A 5 -5.95 -21.40 0.79
CA GLU A 5 -7.13 -20.52 0.87
C GLU A 5 -6.87 -19.25 1.69
N ILE A 6 -5.95 -19.29 2.65
CA ILE A 6 -5.53 -18.11 3.44
C ILE A 6 -4.69 -17.10 2.63
N TYR A 7 -4.16 -17.51 1.48
CA TYR A 7 -3.41 -16.66 0.56
C TYR A 7 -4.27 -16.19 -0.62
N ASN A 8 -5.56 -16.56 -0.63
CA ASN A 8 -6.46 -16.15 -1.69
C ASN A 8 -6.77 -14.67 -1.48
N ALA A 9 -6.04 -13.83 -2.19
CA ALA A 9 -6.27 -12.40 -2.17
C ALA A 9 -7.59 -12.12 -2.91
N GLY A 10 -8.26 -11.01 -2.58
CA GLY A 10 -9.44 -10.59 -3.34
C GLY A 10 -9.07 -10.34 -4.80
N ASP A 11 -10.06 -10.43 -5.72
CA ASP A 11 -9.86 -10.20 -7.15
C ASP A 11 -9.09 -8.90 -7.44
N GLU A 12 -9.36 -7.84 -6.68
CA GLU A 12 -8.70 -6.54 -6.77
C GLU A 12 -7.21 -6.57 -6.37
N VAL A 13 -6.84 -7.37 -5.37
CA VAL A 13 -5.44 -7.51 -4.94
C VAL A 13 -4.67 -8.30 -6.00
N GLU A 14 -5.25 -9.38 -6.54
CA GLU A 14 -4.65 -10.12 -7.66
C GLU A 14 -4.54 -9.24 -8.91
N GLU A 15 -5.53 -8.40 -9.19
CA GLU A 15 -5.46 -7.39 -10.26
C GLU A 15 -4.30 -6.42 -10.01
N SER A 16 -4.15 -5.93 -8.78
CA SER A 16 -3.06 -5.03 -8.42
C SER A 16 -1.69 -5.64 -8.73
N ARG A 17 -1.50 -6.97 -8.55
CA ARG A 17 -0.25 -7.69 -8.88
C ARG A 17 0.16 -7.55 -10.34
N ASN A 18 -0.79 -7.36 -11.25
CA ASN A 18 -0.55 -7.15 -12.68
C ASN A 18 -0.27 -5.68 -13.04
N MET A 19 -0.38 -4.74 -12.10
CA MET A 19 -0.08 -3.32 -12.29
C MET A 19 1.45 -3.06 -12.20
N HIS A 20 2.16 -3.32 -13.30
CA HIS A 20 3.63 -3.19 -13.36
C HIS A 20 4.19 -1.81 -13.00
N PHE A 21 3.38 -0.74 -13.08
CA PHE A 21 3.79 0.59 -12.64
C PHE A 21 4.04 0.68 -11.13
N LEU A 22 3.57 -0.30 -10.34
CA LEU A 22 3.83 -0.40 -8.90
C LEU A 22 5.14 -1.13 -8.59
N ASP A 23 5.77 -1.79 -9.57
CA ASP A 23 6.88 -2.73 -9.32
C ASP A 23 8.08 -2.06 -8.64
N GLU A 24 8.35 -0.78 -8.92
CA GLU A 24 9.42 -0.02 -8.26
C GLU A 24 9.12 0.32 -6.80
N SER A 25 7.84 0.34 -6.41
CA SER A 25 7.39 0.63 -5.04
C SER A 25 7.17 -0.64 -4.22
N ARG A 26 7.20 -1.83 -4.83
CA ARG A 26 6.93 -3.09 -4.13
C ARG A 26 8.04 -3.54 -3.23
N ASN A 27 7.65 -4.14 -2.11
CA ASN A 27 8.55 -4.94 -1.32
C ASN A 27 9.00 -6.17 -2.15
N PRO A 28 10.31 -6.49 -2.23
CA PRO A 28 10.81 -7.63 -3.00
C PRO A 28 10.27 -9.00 -2.57
N GLU A 29 9.89 -9.15 -1.30
CA GLU A 29 9.41 -10.41 -0.73
C GLU A 29 7.88 -10.47 -0.60
N TYR A 30 7.21 -9.31 -0.59
CA TYR A 30 5.76 -9.18 -0.37
C TYR A 30 5.14 -8.30 -1.46
N PRO A 31 4.59 -8.88 -2.55
CA PRO A 31 4.16 -8.11 -3.73
C PRO A 31 2.97 -7.18 -3.49
N ASP A 32 2.22 -7.42 -2.41
CA ASP A 32 1.08 -6.59 -2.01
C ASP A 32 1.51 -5.44 -1.08
N ASP A 33 2.76 -5.44 -0.60
CA ASP A 33 3.29 -4.39 0.26
C ASP A 33 4.03 -3.36 -0.61
N VAL A 34 3.58 -2.11 -0.58
CA VAL A 34 4.13 -1.01 -1.37
C VAL A 34 4.62 0.13 -0.49
N LEU A 35 5.68 0.80 -0.91
CA LEU A 35 6.21 2.00 -0.27
C LEU A 35 5.35 3.20 -0.67
N VAL A 36 4.68 3.81 0.29
CA VAL A 36 3.84 4.99 0.12
C VAL A 36 4.45 6.16 0.89
N TYR A 37 4.29 7.38 0.37
CA TYR A 37 4.77 8.60 1.01
C TYR A 37 3.59 9.43 1.50
N PRO A 38 3.24 9.39 2.80
CA PRO A 38 2.29 10.34 3.39
C PRO A 38 2.77 11.78 3.20
N VAL A 39 1.84 12.71 2.97
CA VAL A 39 2.14 14.12 2.75
C VAL A 39 1.32 14.97 3.71
N LYS A 40 2.01 15.82 4.48
CA LYS A 40 1.41 16.83 5.35
C LYS A 40 2.32 18.05 5.42
N ASP A 41 1.73 19.24 5.35
CA ASP A 41 2.48 20.50 5.38
C ASP A 41 3.33 20.60 6.65
N GLY A 42 4.63 20.89 6.46
CA GLY A 42 5.60 21.00 7.53
C GLY A 42 6.36 19.71 7.87
N ASN A 43 5.95 18.55 7.35
CA ASN A 43 6.68 17.30 7.51
C ASN A 43 7.70 17.10 6.37
N ASN A 44 8.77 16.36 6.66
CA ASN A 44 9.69 15.88 5.63
C ASN A 44 9.13 14.62 4.95
N PRO A 45 9.50 14.34 3.68
CA PRO A 45 9.13 13.09 3.02
C PRO A 45 9.56 11.87 3.85
N GLU A 46 8.64 10.94 4.00
CA GLU A 46 8.84 9.72 4.76
C GLU A 46 8.15 8.57 4.03
N GLY A 47 8.85 7.44 3.89
CA GLY A 47 8.30 6.25 3.24
C GLY A 47 7.74 5.29 4.29
N CYS A 48 6.48 4.92 4.15
CA CYS A 48 5.81 3.95 5.01
C CYS A 48 5.34 2.77 4.16
N TRP A 49 5.42 1.56 4.71
CA TRP A 49 4.91 0.37 4.04
C TRP A 49 3.41 0.27 4.19
N VAL A 50 2.73 -0.02 3.09
CA VAL A 50 1.28 -0.18 3.03
C VAL A 50 0.96 -1.50 2.33
N ARG A 51 0.13 -2.34 2.94
CA ARG A 51 -0.40 -3.55 2.29
C ARG A 51 -1.65 -3.20 1.50
N ILE A 52 -1.62 -3.42 0.19
CA ILE A 52 -2.78 -3.28 -0.70
C ILE A 52 -3.87 -4.25 -0.23
N GLU A 53 -5.08 -3.72 -0.04
CA GLU A 53 -6.27 -4.52 0.29
C GLU A 53 -7.34 -4.46 -0.78
N GLY A 54 -7.24 -3.53 -1.74
CA GLY A 54 -8.11 -3.48 -2.91
C GLY A 54 -7.98 -2.19 -3.71
N LEU A 55 -8.86 -2.07 -4.69
CA LEU A 55 -8.82 -1.05 -5.74
C LEU A 55 -10.16 -0.30 -5.81
N ALA A 56 -10.09 1.00 -6.04
CA ALA A 56 -11.23 1.84 -6.37
C ALA A 56 -11.04 2.45 -7.77
N GLU A 57 -12.06 3.16 -8.27
CA GLU A 57 -12.03 3.77 -9.61
C GLU A 57 -10.85 4.73 -9.82
N ASP A 58 -10.45 5.48 -8.77
CA ASP A 58 -9.45 6.54 -8.84
C ASP A 58 -8.28 6.39 -7.86
N HIS A 59 -8.29 5.38 -6.98
CA HIS A 59 -7.27 5.18 -5.96
C HIS A 59 -7.09 3.71 -5.56
N ILE A 60 -5.99 3.45 -4.85
CA ILE A 60 -5.71 2.17 -4.21
C ILE A 60 -5.94 2.37 -2.71
N PHE A 61 -6.44 1.37 -2.00
CA PHE A 61 -6.53 1.40 -0.54
C PHE A 61 -5.73 0.26 0.07
N GLY A 62 -5.17 0.53 1.24
CA GLY A 62 -4.37 -0.44 1.96
C GLY A 62 -4.18 -0.08 3.41
N THR A 63 -3.63 -1.03 4.16
CA THR A 63 -3.37 -0.90 5.59
C THR A 63 -1.92 -0.48 5.83
N LEU A 64 -1.70 0.58 6.60
CA LEU A 64 -0.37 1.05 7.00
C LEU A 64 0.30 0.02 7.92
N LEU A 65 1.50 -0.43 7.57
CA LEU A 65 2.18 -1.55 8.24
C LEU A 65 3.19 -1.12 9.31
N ASN A 66 3.54 0.16 9.36
CA ASN A 66 4.44 0.71 10.37
C ASN A 66 3.99 2.11 10.79
N GLU A 67 4.20 2.43 12.06
CA GLU A 67 3.96 3.79 12.56
C GLU A 67 4.89 4.78 11.85
N PRO A 68 4.37 5.92 11.37
CA PRO A 68 5.21 7.00 10.89
C PRO A 68 6.01 7.65 12.04
N GLU A 69 7.24 8.05 11.77
CA GLU A 69 8.11 8.76 12.73
C GLU A 69 7.63 10.20 12.97
N GLN A 70 6.94 10.80 11.99
CA GLN A 70 6.32 12.12 12.08
C GLN A 70 4.78 12.01 12.12
N ASP A 71 4.11 12.98 12.77
CA ASP A 71 2.64 13.02 12.76
C ASP A 71 2.10 13.41 11.38
N PHE A 72 1.63 12.44 10.60
CA PHE A 72 0.89 12.64 9.34
C PHE A 72 -0.64 12.57 9.50
N GLY A 73 -1.14 12.29 10.70
CA GLY A 73 -2.57 12.06 10.96
C GLY A 73 -3.06 10.65 10.57
N CYS A 74 -2.14 9.72 10.28
CA CYS A 74 -2.40 8.29 10.15
C CYS A 74 -1.43 7.52 11.04
N HIS A 75 -1.86 6.33 11.47
CA HIS A 75 -1.15 5.45 12.40
C HIS A 75 -1.05 4.03 11.84
N GLU A 76 -0.13 3.24 12.39
CA GLU A 76 -0.04 1.81 12.07
C GLU A 76 -1.40 1.12 12.23
N GLY A 77 -1.79 0.34 11.22
CA GLY A 77 -3.08 -0.34 11.17
C GLY A 77 -4.22 0.49 10.56
N ASP A 78 -4.02 1.78 10.29
CA ASP A 78 -5.02 2.58 9.59
C ASP A 78 -5.15 2.14 8.13
N LYS A 79 -6.40 2.13 7.64
CA LYS A 79 -6.69 2.01 6.21
C LYS A 79 -6.61 3.37 5.56
N ILE A 80 -5.74 3.50 4.57
CA ILE A 80 -5.51 4.77 3.88
C ILE A 80 -5.72 4.63 2.36
N PRO A 81 -6.32 5.62 1.71
CA PRO A 81 -6.28 5.74 0.25
C PRO A 81 -4.94 6.33 -0.20
N PHE A 82 -4.41 5.85 -1.32
CA PHE A 82 -3.21 6.40 -1.95
C PHE A 82 -3.28 6.34 -3.47
N TYR A 83 -2.44 7.14 -4.11
CA TYR A 83 -2.44 7.36 -5.56
C TYR A 83 -1.04 7.21 -6.11
N VAL A 84 -0.93 6.70 -7.34
CA VAL A 84 0.33 6.71 -8.07
C VAL A 84 0.46 8.02 -8.81
N LYS A 85 1.55 8.75 -8.51
CA LYS A 85 1.90 9.97 -9.21
C LYS A 85 3.00 9.66 -10.21
N HIS A 86 2.68 9.72 -11.50
CA HIS A 86 3.70 9.72 -12.54
C HIS A 86 4.41 11.08 -12.57
N ASN A 87 5.75 11.05 -12.57
CA ASN A 87 6.58 12.23 -12.78
C ASN A 87 6.64 12.63 -14.26
#